data_AF-A0A2C9EEB3-F1
#
_entry.id   AF-A0A2C9EEB3-F1
#
_cell.length_a   1.000
_cell.length_b   1.000
_cell.length_c   1.000
_cell.angle_alpha   90.00
_cell.angle_beta   90.00
_cell.angle_gamma   90.00
#
_symmetry.space_group_name_H-M   'P 1'
#
loop_
_entity.id
_entity.type
_entity.pdbx_description
1 polymer ?
#
loop_
_entity_poly.entity_id
_entity_poly.type
_entity_poly.pdbx_seq_one_letter_code
_entity_poly.pdbx_strand_id
1 'polypeptide(L)'
;MSNGSKTDWDRLAKTDDQGIDTSDIPELDDDFFRRAEVHLPGKKAVTIRLDADVLEWFKGQGAGYQTRINQLLRQYMQAHRD
;
A
#
# COMPACT_ATOMS: atom_id res chain seq x y z
N MET A 1 -6.31 -1.58 25.12
CA MET A 1 -5.06 -1.85 25.86
C MET A 1 -3.91 -1.64 24.88
N SER A 2 -3.02 -0.69 25.12
CA SER A 2 -1.89 -0.44 24.20
C SER A 2 -0.84 -1.52 24.43
N ASN A 3 -0.78 -2.52 23.55
CA ASN A 3 0.35 -3.46 23.51
C ASN A 3 1.57 -2.69 22.99
N GLY A 4 2.28 -2.03 23.90
CA GLY A 4 3.58 -1.43 23.60
C GLY A 4 4.54 -2.53 23.16
N SER A 5 5.22 -2.32 22.04
CA SER A 5 6.27 -3.21 21.59
C SER A 5 7.29 -3.43 22.70
N LYS A 6 7.74 -4.69 22.90
CA LYS A 6 8.81 -5.06 23.85
C LYS A 6 10.21 -4.67 23.35
N THR A 7 10.30 -4.01 22.20
CA THR A 7 11.57 -3.58 21.61
C THR A 7 12.18 -2.46 22.43
N ASP A 8 13.46 -2.61 22.75
CA ASP A 8 14.28 -1.56 23.36
C ASP A 8 14.75 -0.57 22.28
N TRP A 9 13.95 0.47 22.06
CA TRP A 9 14.18 1.48 21.02
C TRP A 9 15.38 2.38 21.32
N ASP A 10 15.65 2.68 22.59
CA ASP A 10 16.77 3.52 23.00
C ASP A 10 18.12 2.86 22.72
N ARG A 11 18.18 1.52 22.85
CA ARG A 11 19.35 0.73 22.47
C ARG A 11 19.56 0.73 20.95
N LEU A 12 18.51 0.45 20.17
CA LEU A 12 18.60 0.41 18.71
C LEU A 12 19.02 1.77 18.14
N ALA A 13 18.46 2.87 18.64
CA ALA A 13 18.81 4.23 18.20
C ALA A 13 20.28 4.63 18.47
N LYS A 14 20.96 3.92 19.37
CA LYS A 14 22.39 4.14 19.71
C LYS A 14 23.32 3.11 19.09
N THR A 15 22.77 2.10 18.40
CA THR A 15 23.55 1.06 17.72
C THR A 15 24.02 1.61 16.38
N ASP A 16 25.28 1.35 16.03
CA ASP A 16 25.85 1.76 14.74
C ASP A 16 25.44 0.78 13.64
N ASP A 17 25.04 1.31 12.49
CA ASP A 17 24.52 0.53 11.36
C ASP A 17 25.63 -0.28 10.66
N GLN A 18 26.90 0.06 10.86
CA GLN A 18 28.05 -0.63 10.26
C GLN A 18 28.17 -2.11 10.67
N GLY A 19 27.56 -2.50 11.79
CA GLY A 19 27.53 -3.87 12.28
C GLY A 19 26.37 -4.72 11.75
N ILE A 20 25.50 -4.17 10.90
CA ILE A 20 24.36 -4.88 10.33
C ILE A 20 24.88 -5.79 9.20
N ASP A 21 24.70 -7.09 9.37
CA ASP A 21 24.97 -8.08 8.32
C ASP A 21 23.85 -8.08 7.29
N THR A 22 24.16 -7.67 6.06
CA THR A 22 23.25 -7.67 4.90
C THR A 22 23.68 -8.68 3.84
N SER A 23 24.54 -9.65 4.18
CA SER A 23 25.09 -10.61 3.21
C SER A 23 24.03 -11.49 2.54
N ASP A 24 22.86 -11.64 3.16
CA ASP A 24 21.70 -12.37 2.65
C ASP A 24 20.78 -11.52 1.75
N ILE A 25 20.89 -10.19 1.83
CA ILE A 25 20.08 -9.23 1.08
C ILE A 25 21.02 -8.23 0.39
N PRO A 26 21.63 -8.62 -0.74
CA PRO A 26 22.51 -7.72 -1.48
C PRO A 26 21.77 -6.48 -1.98
N GLU A 27 22.49 -5.37 -2.11
CA GLU A 27 21.93 -4.14 -2.68
C GLU A 27 21.43 -4.36 -4.12
N LEU A 28 20.33 -3.70 -4.45
CA LEU A 28 19.73 -3.78 -5.79
C LEU A 28 20.46 -2.83 -6.73
N ASP A 29 21.02 -3.36 -7.82
CA ASP A 29 21.75 -2.59 -8.82
C ASP A 29 20.88 -2.15 -10.01
N ASP A 30 21.45 -1.34 -10.89
CA ASP A 30 20.77 -0.88 -12.11
C ASP A 30 20.34 -2.05 -13.03
N ASP A 31 21.07 -3.17 -13.01
CA ASP A 31 20.76 -4.36 -13.78
C ASP A 31 19.53 -5.13 -13.26
N PHE A 32 19.31 -5.10 -11.95
CA PHE A 32 18.09 -5.57 -11.33
C PHE A 32 16.92 -4.72 -11.81
N PHE A 33 17.01 -3.38 -11.70
CA PHE A 33 15.91 -2.50 -12.09
C PHE A 33 15.64 -2.49 -13.60
N ARG A 34 16.67 -2.69 -14.44
CA ARG A 34 16.50 -2.87 -15.89
C ARG A 34 15.60 -4.06 -16.26
N ARG A 35 15.62 -5.11 -15.44
CA ARG A 35 14.88 -6.38 -15.68
C ARG A 35 13.66 -6.54 -14.79
N ALA A 36 13.48 -5.65 -13.82
CA ALA A 36 12.37 -5.70 -12.89
C ALA A 36 11.04 -5.50 -13.62
N GLU A 37 10.08 -6.39 -13.36
CA GLU A 37 8.72 -6.25 -13.87
C GLU A 37 7.82 -5.65 -12.79
N VAL A 38 7.15 -4.56 -13.12
CA VAL A 38 6.19 -3.93 -12.22
C VAL A 38 4.87 -4.69 -12.30
N HIS A 39 4.61 -5.55 -11.31
CA HIS A 39 3.33 -6.24 -11.17
C HIS A 39 2.32 -5.37 -10.43
N LEU A 40 1.58 -4.55 -11.17
CA LEU A 40 0.39 -3.89 -10.67
C LEU A 40 -0.84 -4.80 -10.88
N PRO A 41 -1.70 -5.00 -9.87
CA PRO A 41 -2.94 -5.73 -10.08
C PRO A 41 -3.77 -5.02 -11.16
N GLY A 42 -4.06 -5.73 -12.25
CA GLY A 42 -4.78 -5.19 -13.39
C GLY A 42 -6.17 -4.68 -12.98
N LYS A 43 -6.52 -3.47 -13.42
CA LYS A 43 -7.88 -2.93 -13.30
C LYS A 43 -8.69 -3.36 -14.53
N LYS A 44 -9.88 -3.89 -14.32
CA LYS A 44 -10.82 -4.17 -15.42
C LYS A 44 -11.80 -3.00 -15.55
N ALA A 45 -11.92 -2.46 -16.76
CA ALA A 45 -12.96 -1.48 -17.07
C ALA A 45 -14.31 -2.20 -17.12
N VAL A 46 -15.21 -1.83 -16.21
CA VAL A 46 -16.56 -2.38 -16.12
C VAL A 46 -17.56 -1.24 -16.03
N THR A 47 -18.74 -1.44 -16.59
CA THR A 47 -19.86 -0.50 -16.46
C THR A 47 -20.71 -0.93 -15.27
N ILE A 48 -20.77 -0.10 -14.23
CA ILE A 48 -21.64 -0.28 -13.07
C ILE A 48 -22.58 0.91 -12.94
N ARG A 49 -23.76 0.69 -12.35
CA ARG A 49 -24.68 1.75 -11.98
C ARG A 49 -24.43 2.14 -10.53
N LEU A 50 -24.31 3.43 -10.28
CA LEU A 50 -24.20 4.04 -8.96
C LEU A 50 -25.33 5.04 -8.81
N ASP A 51 -25.81 5.23 -7.59
CA ASP A 51 -26.79 6.27 -7.31
C ASP A 51 -26.19 7.66 -7.60
N ALA A 52 -27.04 8.57 -8.07
CA ALA A 52 -26.61 9.87 -8.57
C ALA A 52 -25.96 10.72 -7.46
N ASP A 53 -26.54 10.70 -6.27
CA ASP A 53 -26.03 11.41 -5.09
C ASP A 53 -24.66 10.87 -4.63
N VAL A 54 -24.49 9.54 -4.64
CA VAL A 54 -23.20 8.90 -4.33
C VAL A 54 -22.13 9.33 -5.33
N LEU A 55 -22.45 9.33 -6.63
CA LEU A 55 -21.51 9.74 -7.67
C LEU A 55 -21.13 11.23 -7.53
N GLU A 56 -22.09 12.11 -7.31
CA GLU A 56 -21.85 13.54 -7.14
C GLU A 56 -21.02 13.83 -5.88
N TRP A 57 -21.27 13.12 -4.77
CA TRP A 57 -20.46 13.24 -3.57
C TRP A 57 -18.99 12.89 -3.82
N PHE A 58 -18.72 11.78 -4.52
CA PHE A 58 -17.36 11.39 -4.88
C PHE A 58 -16.69 12.36 -5.85
N LYS A 59 -17.42 12.88 -6.84
CA LYS A 59 -16.91 13.92 -7.76
C LYS A 59 -16.56 15.22 -7.03
N GLY A 60 -17.35 15.60 -6.02
CA GLY A 60 -17.12 16.78 -5.20
C GLY A 60 -15.78 16.76 -4.44
N GLN A 61 -15.17 15.59 -4.26
CA GLN A 61 -13.84 15.42 -3.66
C GLN A 61 -12.69 15.67 -4.63
N GLY A 62 -13.00 16.07 -5.87
CA GLY A 62 -12.04 16.42 -6.91
C GLY A 62 -11.48 15.22 -7.67
N ALA A 63 -10.35 15.46 -8.34
CA ALA A 63 -9.69 14.46 -9.18
C ALA A 63 -9.43 13.14 -8.42
N GLY A 64 -9.53 12.02 -9.13
CA GLY A 64 -9.31 10.69 -8.57
C GLY A 64 -10.53 10.04 -7.91
N TYR A 65 -11.74 10.58 -8.08
CA TYR A 65 -12.97 10.04 -7.50
C TYR A 65 -13.19 8.54 -7.82
N GLN A 66 -12.91 8.09 -9.05
CA GLN A 66 -12.99 6.66 -9.42
C GLN A 66 -12.02 5.78 -8.63
N THR A 67 -10.82 6.30 -8.32
CA THR A 67 -9.83 5.58 -7.50
C THR A 67 -10.33 5.45 -6.06
N ARG A 68 -10.98 6.49 -5.52
CA ARG A 68 -11.60 6.45 -4.18
C ARG A 68 -12.73 5.44 -4.10
N ILE A 69 -13.62 5.41 -5.11
CA ILE A 69 -14.68 4.39 -5.22
C ILE A 69 -14.06 2.98 -5.19
N ASN A 70 -13.04 2.74 -6.01
CA ASN A 70 -12.37 1.44 -6.05
C ASN A 70 -11.66 1.07 -4.73
N GLN A 71 -11.08 2.05 -4.02
CA GLN A 71 -10.49 1.83 -2.70
C GLN A 71 -11.54 1.45 -1.66
N LEU A 72 -12.70 2.11 -1.65
CA LEU A 72 -13.80 1.79 -0.75
C LEU A 72 -14.30 0.36 -0.98
N LEU A 73 -14.53 -0.02 -2.24
CA LEU A 73 -14.94 -1.38 -2.61
C LEU A 73 -13.90 -2.43 -2.18
N ARG A 74 -12.61 -2.11 -2.30
CA ARG A 74 -11.52 -3.00 -1.86
C ARG A 74 -11.50 -3.18 -0.34
N GLN A 75 -11.66 -2.10 0.42
CA GLN A 75 -11.71 -2.16 1.88
C GLN A 75 -12.91 -2.98 2.35
N TYR A 76 -14.08 -2.74 1.75
CA TYR A 76 -15.28 -3.52 2.03
C TYR A 76 -15.05 -5.01 1.74
N MET A 77 -14.49 -5.34 0.57
CA MET A 77 -14.15 -6.73 0.21
C MET A 77 -13.19 -7.36 1.23
N GLN A 78 -12.13 -6.65 1.65
CA GLN A 78 -11.16 -7.17 2.61
C GLN A 78 -11.76 -7.39 4.00
N ALA A 79 -12.63 -6.49 4.46
CA ALA A 79 -13.30 -6.62 5.75
C ALA A 79 -14.28 -7.80 5.81
N HIS A 80 -14.75 -8.28 4.65
CA HIS A 80 -15.70 -9.38 4.52
C HIS A 80 -15.06 -10.64 3.91
N ARG A 81 -13.73 -10.70 3.89
CA ARG A 81 -12.97 -11.86 3.42
C ARG A 81 -12.39 -12.54 4.65
N ASP A 82 -12.82 -13.78 4.87
CA ASP A 82 -12.31 -14.67 5.94
C ASP A 82 -10.79 -14.88 5.86
#